data_AF-A0A7L0Y7L8-F1
#
_entry.id   AF-A0A7L0Y7L8-F1
#
_cell.length_a   1.000
_cell.length_b   1.000
_cell.length_c   1.000
_cell.angle_alpha   90.00
_cell.angle_beta   90.00
_cell.angle_gamma   90.00
#
_symmetry.space_group_name_H-M   'P 1'
#
loop_
_entity.id
_entity.type
_entity.pdbx_description
1 polymer ?
#
loop_
_entity_poly.entity_id
_entity_poly.type
_entity_poly.pdbx_seq_one_letter_code
_entity_poly.pdbx_strand_id
1 'polypeptide(L)'
;LQKLKEEIAEVFAEIECFQHAEEKQVKLSQRDKILSLGRKKFNMDPEKGIQYLIEHQVLSSDLQEIARFLHKGEGLNKTAIGDYLGGRDPTNIQILQAFVACHQFANLNLVQALRQFLWSFRLPGEAQKIDRMMEAFASWYCKCNP
;
A
#
# COMPACT_ATOMS: atom_id res chain seq x y z
N LEU A 1 -13.20 29.32 -46.04
CA LEU A 1 -14.07 29.39 -44.83
C LEU A 1 -14.17 28.04 -44.13
N GLN A 2 -14.49 26.93 -44.81
CA GLN A 2 -14.54 25.58 -44.21
C GLN A 2 -13.16 25.11 -43.68
N LYS A 3 -12.13 25.12 -44.55
CA LYS A 3 -10.76 24.74 -44.17
C LYS A 3 -10.20 25.51 -42.96
N LEU A 4 -10.42 26.82 -42.93
CA LEU A 4 -9.97 27.67 -41.83
C LEU A 4 -10.69 27.30 -40.51
N LYS A 5 -11.97 26.88 -40.57
CA LYS A 5 -12.69 26.40 -39.38
C LYS A 5 -12.15 25.05 -38.90
N GLU A 6 -11.77 24.16 -39.82
CA GLU A 6 -11.17 22.86 -39.51
C GLU A 6 -9.79 23.03 -38.86
N GLU A 7 -8.92 23.86 -39.42
CA GLU A 7 -7.60 24.19 -38.84
C GLU A 7 -7.72 24.84 -37.46
N ILE A 8 -8.68 25.77 -37.27
CA ILE A 8 -8.93 26.38 -35.97
C ILE A 8 -9.39 25.32 -34.95
N ALA A 9 -10.29 24.41 -35.35
CA ALA A 9 -10.76 23.34 -34.47
C ALA A 9 -9.65 22.37 -34.07
N GLU A 10 -8.74 22.05 -35.00
CA GLU A 10 -7.59 21.18 -34.76
C GLU A 10 -6.60 21.83 -33.78
N VAL A 11 -6.29 23.12 -33.96
CA VAL A 11 -5.44 23.88 -33.04
C VAL A 11 -6.07 23.98 -31.64
N PHE A 12 -7.39 24.19 -31.54
CA PHE A 12 -8.07 24.20 -30.24
C PHE A 12 -8.01 22.83 -29.54
N ALA A 13 -8.21 21.74 -30.28
CA ALA A 13 -8.09 20.38 -29.73
C ALA A 13 -6.66 20.08 -29.24
N GLU A 14 -5.63 20.54 -29.96
CA GLU A 14 -4.24 20.42 -29.50
C GLU A 14 -4.00 21.20 -28.21
N ILE A 15 -4.46 22.45 -28.13
CA ILE A 15 -4.32 23.30 -26.92
C ILE A 15 -4.99 22.64 -25.70
N GLU A 16 -6.20 22.12 -25.84
CA GLU A 16 -6.91 21.41 -24.76
C GLU A 16 -6.15 20.15 -24.31
N CYS A 17 -5.59 19.40 -25.26
CA CYS A 17 -4.80 18.21 -24.96
C CYS A 17 -3.53 18.55 -24.16
N PHE A 18 -2.82 19.62 -24.55
CA PHE A 18 -1.64 20.10 -23.82
C PHE A 18 -1.99 20.57 -22.39
N GLN A 19 -3.08 21.31 -22.22
CA GLN A 19 -3.54 21.76 -20.90
C GLN A 19 -3.88 20.58 -19.99
N HIS A 20 -4.59 19.59 -20.49
CA HIS A 20 -4.89 18.37 -19.72
C HIS A 20 -3.64 17.57 -19.36
N ALA A 21 -2.64 17.51 -20.24
CA ALA A 21 -1.38 16.84 -19.96
C ALA A 21 -0.59 17.53 -18.84
N GLU A 22 -0.47 18.87 -18.88
CA GLU A 22 0.18 19.65 -17.82
C GLU A 22 -0.54 19.51 -16.48
N GLU A 23 -1.87 19.63 -16.46
CA GLU A 23 -2.66 19.43 -15.23
C GLU A 23 -2.47 18.04 -14.63
N LYS A 24 -2.45 17.01 -15.48
CA LYS A 24 -2.20 15.62 -15.05
C LYS A 24 -0.80 15.47 -14.47
N GLN A 25 0.21 16.09 -15.07
CA GLN A 25 1.59 16.07 -14.60
C GLN A 25 1.75 16.78 -13.24
N VAL A 26 1.10 17.93 -13.05
CA VAL A 26 1.10 18.67 -11.77
C VAL A 26 0.40 17.84 -10.68
N LYS A 27 -0.75 17.23 -10.98
CA LYS A 27 -1.48 16.36 -10.04
C LYS A 27 -0.66 15.13 -9.64
N LEU A 28 0.04 14.50 -10.59
CA LEU A 28 0.96 13.39 -10.31
C LEU A 28 2.10 13.81 -9.38
N SER A 29 2.76 14.94 -9.68
CA SER A 29 3.82 15.50 -8.85
C SER A 29 3.36 15.82 -7.43
N GLN A 30 2.15 16.35 -7.27
CA GLN A 30 1.56 16.62 -5.97
C GLN A 30 1.23 15.32 -5.21
N ARG A 31 0.66 14.33 -5.89
CA ARG A 31 0.36 13.01 -5.32
C ARG A 31 1.63 12.33 -4.79
N ASP A 32 2.72 12.39 -5.53
CA ASP A 32 4.00 11.78 -5.13
C ASP A 32 4.60 12.47 -3.89
N LYS A 33 4.46 13.80 -3.78
CA LYS A 33 4.88 14.55 -2.58
C LYS A 33 4.09 14.13 -1.35
N ILE A 34 2.76 14.03 -1.46
CA ILE A 34 1.88 13.57 -0.38
C ILE A 34 2.26 12.14 0.02
N LEU A 35 2.45 11.25 -0.95
CA LEU A 35 2.81 9.85 -0.69
C LEU A 35 4.17 9.76 0.02
N SER A 36 5.16 10.51 -0.43
CA SER A 36 6.49 10.58 0.21
C SER A 36 6.40 11.08 1.65
N LEU A 37 5.63 12.14 1.92
CA LEU A 37 5.44 12.66 3.27
C LEU A 37 4.65 11.67 4.16
N GLY A 38 3.63 11.02 3.62
CA GLY A 38 2.86 10.01 4.33
C GLY A 38 3.70 8.78 4.72
N ARG A 39 4.59 8.31 3.84
CA ARG A 39 5.58 7.27 4.17
C ARG A 39 6.51 7.70 5.31
N LYS A 40 7.01 8.94 5.28
CA LYS A 40 7.83 9.48 6.38
C LYS A 40 7.05 9.53 7.70
N LYS A 41 5.79 9.97 7.66
CA LYS A 41 4.89 9.97 8.83
C LYS A 41 4.68 8.55 9.35
N PHE A 42 4.37 7.59 8.48
CA PHE A 42 4.23 6.18 8.84
C PHE A 42 5.48 5.62 9.54
N ASN A 43 6.66 5.96 9.03
CA ASN A 43 7.92 5.49 9.62
C ASN A 43 8.19 6.07 11.02
N MET A 44 7.54 7.18 11.40
CA MET A 44 7.60 7.77 12.75
C MET A 44 6.45 7.27 13.63
N ASP A 45 5.24 7.19 13.06
CA ASP A 45 3.99 6.82 13.73
C ASP A 45 3.07 6.16 12.68
N PRO A 46 2.97 4.82 12.67
CA PRO A 46 2.24 4.10 11.64
C PRO A 46 0.77 4.50 11.52
N GLU A 47 0.09 4.72 12.65
CA GLU A 47 -1.33 5.10 12.67
C GLU A 47 -1.53 6.46 12.03
N LYS A 48 -0.74 7.47 12.45
CA LYS A 48 -0.82 8.82 11.86
C LYS A 48 -0.40 8.83 10.40
N GLY A 49 0.53 7.96 10.00
CA GLY A 49 0.94 7.80 8.61
C GLY A 49 -0.21 7.31 7.73
N ILE A 50 -0.88 6.23 8.13
CA ILE A 50 -2.04 5.69 7.41
C ILE A 50 -3.17 6.71 7.38
N GLN A 51 -3.49 7.34 8.52
CA GLN A 51 -4.51 8.38 8.59
C GLN A 51 -4.23 9.53 7.62
N TYR A 52 -3.00 10.05 7.62
CA TYR A 52 -2.61 11.14 6.71
C TYR A 52 -2.79 10.76 5.23
N LEU A 53 -2.41 9.53 4.85
CA LEU A 53 -2.55 9.04 3.48
C LEU A 53 -4.02 8.91 3.05
N ILE A 54 -4.90 8.49 3.97
CA ILE A 54 -6.35 8.39 3.75
C ILE A 54 -6.99 9.77 3.61
N GLU A 55 -6.68 10.69 4.52
CA GLU A 55 -7.21 12.06 4.52
C GLU A 55 -6.88 12.81 3.21
N HIS A 56 -5.70 12.54 2.64
CA HIS A 56 -5.26 13.12 1.38
C HIS A 56 -5.64 12.28 0.13
N GLN A 57 -6.44 11.24 0.30
CA GLN A 57 -6.98 10.38 -0.77
C GLN A 57 -5.89 9.72 -1.63
N VAL A 58 -4.69 9.52 -1.06
CA VAL A 58 -3.62 8.78 -1.73
C VAL A 58 -3.61 7.30 -1.35
N LEU A 59 -4.32 6.94 -0.29
CA LEU A 59 -4.63 5.59 0.15
C LEU A 59 -6.14 5.50 0.46
N SER A 60 -6.78 4.39 0.11
CA SER A 60 -8.17 4.13 0.51
C SER A 60 -8.24 3.73 1.98
N SER A 61 -9.36 3.99 2.66
CA SER A 61 -9.64 3.46 4.00
C SER A 61 -10.02 1.97 4.00
N ASP A 62 -10.08 1.34 2.82
CA ASP A 62 -10.30 -0.10 2.70
C ASP A 62 -9.11 -0.91 3.26
N LEU A 63 -9.42 -1.94 4.05
CA LEU A 63 -8.41 -2.73 4.76
C LEU A 63 -7.51 -3.51 3.80
N GLN A 64 -8.03 -3.95 2.64
CA GLN A 64 -7.23 -4.65 1.64
C GLN A 64 -6.26 -3.69 0.95
N GLU A 65 -6.68 -2.47 0.66
CA GLU A 65 -5.79 -1.43 0.11
C GLU A 65 -4.66 -1.07 1.07
N ILE A 66 -4.97 -0.94 2.37
CA ILE A 66 -3.96 -0.70 3.41
C ILE A 66 -2.98 -1.89 3.47
N ALA A 67 -3.48 -3.11 3.47
CA ALA A 67 -2.65 -4.32 3.47
C ALA A 67 -1.73 -4.38 2.24
N ARG A 68 -2.22 -4.08 1.04
CA ARG A 68 -1.41 -4.05 -0.20
C ARG A 68 -0.36 -2.93 -0.16
N PHE A 69 -0.70 -1.77 0.40
CA PHE A 69 0.25 -0.69 0.61
C PHE A 69 1.41 -1.12 1.52
N LEU A 70 1.11 -1.78 2.63
CA LEU A 70 2.10 -2.33 3.55
C LEU A 70 2.93 -3.44 2.89
N HIS A 71 2.29 -4.34 2.13
CA HIS A 71 2.96 -5.46 1.45
C HIS A 71 3.92 -4.97 0.36
N LYS A 72 3.56 -3.90 -0.38
CA LYS A 72 4.47 -3.27 -1.34
C LYS A 72 5.71 -2.70 -0.65
N GLY A 73 5.55 -2.16 0.56
CA GLY A 73 6.66 -1.76 1.44
C GLY A 73 7.57 -0.64 0.91
N GLU A 74 7.19 0.03 -0.18
CA GLU A 74 8.05 0.99 -0.88
C GLU A 74 8.27 2.25 -0.03
N GLY A 75 9.49 2.44 0.48
CA GLY A 75 9.84 3.57 1.35
C GLY A 75 9.31 3.46 2.79
N LEU A 76 8.80 2.29 3.18
CA LEU A 76 8.32 2.00 4.53
C LEU A 76 9.38 1.29 5.36
N ASN A 77 9.45 1.63 6.65
CA ASN A 77 10.30 0.96 7.61
C ASN A 77 9.68 -0.39 7.99
N LYS A 78 10.40 -1.49 7.76
CA LYS A 78 9.94 -2.85 8.08
C LYS A 78 9.61 -3.05 9.56
N THR A 79 10.27 -2.35 10.47
CA THR A 79 9.94 -2.37 11.89
C THR A 79 8.58 -1.72 12.13
N ALA A 80 8.34 -0.55 11.54
CA ALA A 80 7.05 0.15 11.64
C ALA A 80 5.89 -0.67 11.05
N ILE A 81 6.13 -1.40 9.96
CA ILE A 81 5.16 -2.36 9.41
C ILE A 81 4.85 -3.45 10.43
N GLY A 82 5.89 -4.07 11.01
CA GLY A 82 5.73 -5.12 12.01
C GLY A 82 4.95 -4.65 13.25
N ASP A 83 5.26 -3.46 13.74
CA ASP A 83 4.56 -2.86 14.89
C ASP A 83 3.09 -2.58 14.59
N TYR A 84 2.78 -2.04 13.42
CA TYR A 84 1.41 -1.75 13.01
C TYR A 84 0.57 -3.02 12.80
N LEU A 85 1.12 -4.01 12.11
CA LEU A 85 0.45 -5.30 11.90
C LEU A 85 0.32 -6.09 13.21
N GLY A 86 1.27 -5.93 14.13
CA GLY A 86 1.22 -6.45 15.48
C GLY A 86 0.31 -5.67 16.43
N GLY A 87 -0.43 -4.64 15.98
CA GLY A 87 -1.37 -3.91 16.83
C GLY A 87 -2.51 -4.81 17.35
N ARG A 88 -2.96 -4.60 18.59
CA ARG A 88 -4.01 -5.43 19.21
C ARG A 88 -5.43 -5.05 18.77
N ASP A 89 -5.58 -3.92 18.10
CA ASP A 89 -6.90 -3.41 17.77
C ASP A 89 -7.52 -4.25 16.64
N PRO A 90 -8.86 -4.40 16.61
CA PRO A 90 -9.54 -5.25 15.63
C PRO A 90 -9.22 -4.88 14.18
N THR A 91 -8.96 -3.60 13.91
CA THR A 91 -8.56 -3.10 12.59
C THR A 91 -7.18 -3.63 12.19
N ASN A 92 -6.18 -3.59 13.09
CA ASN A 92 -4.84 -4.12 12.81
C ASN A 92 -4.89 -5.63 12.55
N ILE A 93 -5.70 -6.36 13.32
CA ILE A 93 -5.88 -7.80 13.15
C ILE A 93 -6.47 -8.13 11.77
N GLN A 94 -7.49 -7.39 11.33
CA GLN A 94 -8.07 -7.57 9.99
C GLN A 94 -7.09 -7.18 8.88
N ILE A 95 -6.31 -6.11 9.06
CA ILE A 95 -5.25 -5.71 8.11
C ILE A 95 -4.17 -6.79 8.05
N LEU A 96 -3.78 -7.40 9.18
CA LEU A 96 -2.84 -8.52 9.21
C LEU A 96 -3.37 -9.72 8.40
N GLN A 97 -4.64 -10.08 8.57
CA GLN A 97 -5.25 -11.17 7.78
C GLN A 97 -5.21 -10.87 6.28
N ALA A 98 -5.56 -9.63 5.89
CA ALA A 98 -5.48 -9.17 4.51
C ALA A 98 -4.03 -9.14 3.98
N PHE A 99 -3.08 -8.76 4.82
CA PHE A 99 -1.66 -8.68 4.49
C PHE A 99 -1.05 -10.07 4.25
N VAL A 100 -1.36 -11.04 5.12
CA VAL A 100 -0.93 -12.44 4.91
C VAL A 100 -1.57 -12.98 3.63
N ALA A 101 -2.83 -12.63 3.35
CA ALA A 101 -3.51 -13.03 2.12
C ALA A 101 -2.90 -12.43 0.84
N CYS A 102 -2.11 -11.36 0.93
CA CYS A 102 -1.34 -10.84 -0.20
C CYS A 102 -0.15 -11.75 -0.58
N HIS A 103 0.24 -12.69 0.27
CA HIS A 103 1.33 -13.62 0.01
C HIS A 103 0.82 -14.89 -0.70
N GLN A 104 1.52 -15.29 -1.77
CA GLN A 104 1.22 -16.50 -2.51
C GLN A 104 2.08 -17.66 -1.98
N PHE A 105 1.52 -18.48 -1.08
CA PHE A 105 2.21 -19.61 -0.47
C PHE A 105 2.00 -20.96 -1.16
N ALA A 106 1.18 -21.01 -2.21
CA ALA A 106 0.95 -22.25 -2.95
C ALA A 106 2.26 -22.78 -3.56
N ASN A 107 2.49 -24.10 -3.45
CA ASN A 107 3.69 -24.80 -3.93
C ASN A 107 5.00 -24.40 -3.24
N LEU A 108 4.95 -23.66 -2.14
CA LEU A 108 6.11 -23.38 -1.29
C LEU A 108 6.10 -24.31 -0.09
N ASN A 109 7.26 -24.83 0.30
CA ASN A 109 7.40 -25.49 1.58
C ASN A 109 7.32 -24.47 2.73
N LEU A 110 7.10 -24.97 3.96
CA LEU A 110 6.90 -24.12 5.14
C LEU A 110 8.04 -23.11 5.34
N VAL A 111 9.29 -23.53 5.15
CA VAL A 111 10.47 -22.67 5.33
C VAL A 111 10.54 -21.58 4.26
N GLN A 112 10.16 -21.90 3.01
CA GLN A 112 10.11 -20.94 1.91
C GLN A 112 9.01 -19.90 2.15
N ALA A 113 7.80 -20.34 2.50
CA ALA A 113 6.69 -19.44 2.82
C ALA A 113 7.02 -18.54 4.02
N LEU A 114 7.61 -19.10 5.07
CA LEU A 114 8.02 -18.34 6.25
C LEU A 114 9.09 -17.31 5.91
N ARG A 115 10.08 -17.66 5.08
CA ARG A 115 11.10 -16.71 4.61
C ARG A 115 10.49 -15.56 3.83
N GLN A 116 9.53 -15.83 2.94
CA GLN A 116 8.84 -14.77 2.20
C GLN A 116 8.04 -13.86 3.15
N PHE A 117 7.27 -14.45 4.06
CA PHE A 117 6.49 -13.71 5.03
C PHE A 117 7.36 -12.77 5.88
N LEU A 118 8.43 -13.30 6.48
CA LEU A 118 9.36 -12.55 7.31
C LEU A 118 10.27 -11.59 6.52
N TRP A 119 10.26 -11.63 5.20
CA TRP A 119 10.98 -10.65 4.38
C TRP A 119 10.23 -9.31 4.28
N SER A 120 8.90 -9.35 4.39
CA SER A 120 8.02 -8.20 4.17
C SER A 120 8.00 -7.20 5.34
N PHE A 121 8.33 -7.64 6.56
CA PHE A 121 8.39 -6.81 7.77
C PHE A 121 9.46 -7.32 8.73
N ARG A 122 9.72 -6.59 9.82
CA ARG A 122 10.59 -7.06 10.91
C ARG A 122 9.71 -7.52 12.08
N LEU A 123 9.95 -8.74 12.56
CA LEU A 123 9.21 -9.29 13.70
C LEU A 123 9.31 -8.36 14.92
N PRO A 124 8.18 -8.04 15.56
CA PRO A 124 8.18 -7.32 16.83
C PRO A 124 8.87 -8.12 17.93
N GLY A 125 9.31 -7.45 19.00
CA GLY A 125 9.99 -8.10 20.13
C GLY A 125 9.02 -8.70 21.14
N GLU A 126 7.78 -8.22 21.18
CA GLU A 126 6.77 -8.63 22.15
C GLU A 126 6.13 -9.97 21.75
N ALA A 127 6.21 -10.97 22.63
CA ALA A 127 5.73 -12.32 22.39
C ALA A 127 4.27 -12.36 21.88
N GLN A 128 3.38 -11.54 22.44
CA GLN A 128 1.97 -11.46 22.03
C GLN A 128 1.76 -10.94 20.61
N LYS A 129 2.66 -10.09 20.10
CA LYS A 129 2.63 -9.65 18.70
C LYS A 129 3.10 -10.77 17.79
N ILE A 130 4.22 -11.41 18.16
CA ILE A 130 4.78 -12.55 17.40
C ILE A 130 3.75 -13.67 17.26
N ASP A 131 3.06 -14.03 18.35
CA ASP A 131 2.08 -15.12 18.37
C ASP A 131 0.95 -14.88 17.35
N ARG A 132 0.34 -13.69 17.35
CA ARG A 132 -0.66 -13.28 16.33
C ARG A 132 -0.08 -13.25 14.91
N MET A 133 1.16 -12.78 14.80
CA MET A 133 2.09 -12.91 13.66
C MET A 133 1.98 -14.27 12.98
N MET A 134 2.33 -15.27 13.79
CA MET A 134 2.54 -16.64 13.40
C MET A 134 1.23 -17.39 13.22
N GLU A 135 0.20 -17.11 14.03
CA GLU A 135 -1.13 -17.70 13.89
C GLU A 135 -1.77 -17.32 12.56
N ALA A 136 -1.71 -16.03 12.18
CA ALA A 136 -2.24 -15.57 10.90
C ALA A 136 -1.49 -16.20 9.72
N PHE A 137 -0.15 -16.29 9.81
CA PHE A 137 0.68 -16.99 8.83
C PHE A 137 0.30 -18.47 8.70
N ALA A 138 0.21 -19.19 9.81
CA ALA A 138 -0.07 -20.63 9.82
C ALA A 138 -1.45 -20.93 9.24
N SER A 139 -2.47 -20.16 9.64
CA SER A 139 -3.83 -20.28 9.12
C SER A 139 -3.87 -20.10 7.60
N TRP A 140 -3.19 -19.08 7.07
CA TRP A 140 -3.14 -18.85 5.63
C TRP A 140 -2.30 -19.90 4.88
N TYR A 141 -1.15 -20.30 5.42
CA TYR A 141 -0.30 -21.31 4.80
C TYR A 141 -1.04 -22.65 4.62
N CYS A 142 -1.75 -23.11 5.66
CA CYS A 142 -2.59 -24.31 5.57
C CYS A 142 -3.73 -24.15 4.56
N LYS A 143 -4.33 -22.96 4.47
CA LYS A 143 -5.38 -22.69 3.47
C LYS A 143 -4.84 -22.74 2.03
N CYS A 144 -3.60 -22.31 1.81
CA CYS A 144 -2.96 -22.37 0.49
C CYS A 144 -2.42 -23.77 0.15
N ASN A 145 -2.19 -24.63 1.14
CA ASN A 145 -1.61 -25.96 1.00
C ASN A 145 -2.44 -26.98 1.83
N PRO A 146 -3.65 -27.34 1.36
CA PRO A 146 -4.53 -28.28 2.04
C PRO A 146 -4.01 -29.73 2.06
#